data_AF-A0A353N9G6-F1
#
_entry.id   AF-A0A353N9G6-F1
#
_cell.length_a   1.000
_cell.length_b   1.000
_cell.length_c   1.000
_cell.angle_alpha   90.00
_cell.angle_beta   90.00
_cell.angle_gamma   90.00
#
_symmetry.space_group_name_H-M   'P 1'
#
loop_
_entity.id
_entity.type
_entity.pdbx_description
1 polymer ?
#
loop_
_entity_poly.entity_id
_entity_poly.type
_entity_poly.pdbx_seq_one_letter_code
_entity_poly.pdbx_strand_id
1 'polypeptide(L)'
;MRIKFSPLYLFLLVLVLMVSGGLLLVGGKGSENKVVVVVPQDPDYLDPHQASAAGTYEMMFNVYEGLLKPTPEGGLSPAIA
;
A
#
# COMPACT_ATOMS: atom_id res chain seq x y z
N MET A 1 52.71 9.10 -21.53
CA MET A 1 51.41 8.84 -22.17
C MET A 1 50.42 9.90 -21.66
N ARG A 2 50.18 10.99 -22.41
CA ARG A 2 49.34 12.11 -21.95
C ARG A 2 47.89 11.85 -22.37
N ILE A 3 47.05 11.48 -21.40
CA ILE A 3 45.61 11.31 -21.61
C ILE A 3 45.03 12.67 -21.99
N LYS A 4 44.55 12.83 -23.23
CA LYS A 4 43.90 14.07 -23.68
C LYS A 4 42.46 14.07 -23.15
N PHE A 5 42.24 14.74 -22.02
CA PHE A 5 40.91 15.01 -21.47
C PHE A 5 40.12 15.93 -22.40
N SER A 6 39.43 15.35 -23.37
CA SER A 6 38.45 16.07 -24.21
C SER A 6 37.15 16.27 -23.43
N PRO A 7 36.46 17.42 -23.56
CA PRO A 7 35.16 17.66 -22.91
C PRO A 7 34.09 16.62 -23.30
N LEU A 8 34.29 15.90 -24.40
CA LEU A 8 33.40 14.82 -24.85
C LEU A 8 33.33 13.65 -23.84
N TYR A 9 34.43 13.33 -23.16
CA TYR A 9 34.43 12.24 -22.17
C TYR A 9 33.65 12.59 -20.90
N LEU A 10 33.67 13.86 -20.50
CA LEU A 10 32.89 14.33 -19.35
C LEU A 10 31.38 14.27 -19.66
N PHE A 11 30.99 14.67 -20.87
CA PHE A 11 29.61 14.61 -21.32
C PHE A 11 29.09 13.16 -21.36
N LEU A 12 29.92 12.23 -21.81
CA LEU A 12 29.58 10.81 -21.88
C LEU A 12 29.44 10.18 -20.49
N LEU A 13 30.27 10.59 -19.52
CA LEU A 13 30.18 10.15 -18.13
C LEU A 13 28.91 10.65 -17.43
N VAL A 14 28.48 11.89 -17.68
CA VAL A 14 27.21 12.44 -17.16
C VAL A 14 26.00 11.70 -17.74
N LEU A 15 26.05 11.36 -19.02
CA LEU A 15 25.00 10.57 -19.68
C LEU A 15 24.87 9.17 -19.06
N VAL A 16 25.98 8.51 -18.77
CA VAL A 16 25.98 7.20 -18.10
C VAL A 16 25.39 7.29 -16.69
N LEU A 17 25.73 8.34 -15.92
CA LEU A 17 25.18 8.55 -14.57
C LEU A 17 23.68 8.82 -14.57
N MET A 18 23.17 9.59 -15.55
CA MET A 18 21.73 9.83 -15.72
C MET A 18 20.97 8.55 -16.06
N VAL A 19 21.51 7.70 -16.93
CA VAL A 19 20.89 6.41 -17.30
C VAL A 19 20.90 5.43 -16.11
N SER A 20 21.99 5.38 -15.34
CA SER A 20 22.03 4.53 -14.14
C SER A 20 21.11 5.02 -13.02
N GLY A 21 20.97 6.35 -12.88
CA GLY A 21 20.08 6.96 -11.88
C GLY A 21 18.60 6.70 -12.18
N GLY A 22 18.21 6.72 -13.47
CA GLY A 22 16.84 6.42 -13.90
C GLY A 22 16.42 4.97 -13.62
N LEU A 23 17.34 4.02 -13.71
CA LEU A 23 17.05 2.60 -13.48
C LEU A 23 16.87 2.26 -11.99
N LEU A 24 17.53 2.99 -11.09
CA LEU A 24 17.41 2.77 -9.63
C LEU A 24 16.13 3.35 -9.02
N LEU A 25 15.46 4.30 -9.69
CA LEU A 25 14.22 4.92 -9.19
C LEU A 25 12.95 4.20 -9.64
N VAL A 26 13.05 3.24 -10.56
CA VAL A 26 11.92 2.36 -10.90
C VAL A 26 11.90 1.19 -9.90
N GLY A 27 11.67 1.53 -8.64
CA GLY A 27 11.27 0.57 -7.63
C GLY A 27 9.88 0.06 -7.99
N GLY A 28 9.81 -1.00 -8.80
CA GLY A 28 8.57 -1.70 -9.05
C GLY A 28 8.01 -2.22 -7.73
N LYS A 29 7.00 -1.54 -7.17
CA LYS A 29 6.16 -2.13 -6.11
C LYS A 29 5.51 -3.36 -6.74
N GLY A 30 6.03 -4.54 -6.43
CA GLY A 30 5.33 -5.79 -6.65
C GLY A 30 3.95 -5.64 -6.03
N SER A 31 2.91 -5.74 -6.86
CA SER A 31 1.52 -5.55 -6.45
C SER A 31 1.03 -6.78 -5.71
N GLU A 32 1.59 -7.03 -4.53
CA GLU A 32 0.99 -7.92 -3.56
C GLU A 32 -0.23 -7.21 -2.98
N ASN A 33 -1.43 -7.67 -3.35
CA ASN A 33 -2.69 -7.16 -2.81
C ASN A 33 -2.98 -7.84 -1.45
N LYS A 34 -2.06 -7.70 -0.51
CA LYS A 34 -2.16 -8.23 0.85
C LYS A 34 -1.83 -7.13 1.83
N VAL A 35 -2.67 -7.00 2.84
CA VAL A 35 -2.49 -6.10 3.96
C VAL A 35 -2.51 -6.94 5.23
N VAL A 36 -1.52 -6.76 6.09
CA VAL A 36 -1.45 -7.41 7.40
C VAL A 36 -1.71 -6.34 8.46
N VAL A 37 -2.82 -6.50 9.19
CA VAL A 37 -3.25 -5.59 10.27
C VAL A 37 -3.15 -6.35 11.59
N VAL A 38 -2.59 -5.71 12.62
CA VAL A 38 -2.49 -6.29 13.96
C VAL A 38 -3.73 -5.91 14.75
N VAL A 39 -4.44 -6.90 15.28
CA VAL A 39 -5.54 -6.71 16.23
C VAL A 39 -5.08 -7.22 17.59
N PRO A 40 -5.00 -6.37 18.64
CA PRO A 40 -4.35 -6.71 19.91
C PRO A 40 -5.22 -7.57 20.85
N GLN A 41 -6.51 -7.74 20.54
CA GLN A 41 -7.44 -8.53 21.33
C GLN A 41 -7.88 -9.76 20.52
N ASP A 42 -8.04 -10.89 21.19
CA ASP A 42 -8.60 -12.08 20.57
C ASP A 42 -10.09 -11.84 20.21
N PRO A 43 -10.58 -12.39 19.09
CA PRO A 43 -11.98 -12.27 18.72
C PRO A 43 -12.87 -13.12 19.65
N ASP A 44 -14.06 -12.63 19.96
CA ASP A 44 -15.08 -13.32 20.76
C ASP A 44 -15.86 -14.37 19.93
N TYR A 45 -16.74 -13.95 19.03
CA TYR A 45 -17.55 -14.80 18.16
C TYR A 45 -17.65 -14.21 16.76
N LEU A 46 -17.53 -15.04 15.72
CA LEU A 46 -17.69 -14.62 14.32
C LEU A 46 -19.15 -14.65 13.82
N ASP A 47 -20.11 -14.66 14.76
CA ASP A 47 -21.54 -14.49 14.49
C ASP A 47 -21.94 -13.05 14.87
N PRO A 48 -22.46 -12.24 13.94
CA PRO A 48 -22.84 -10.85 14.21
C PRO A 48 -23.89 -10.66 15.29
N HIS A 49 -24.66 -11.69 15.63
CA HIS A 49 -25.65 -11.60 16.71
C HIS A 49 -25.05 -11.91 18.10
N GLN A 50 -23.82 -12.42 18.15
CA GLN A 50 -23.12 -12.78 19.38
C GLN A 50 -21.87 -11.92 19.63
N ALA A 51 -21.36 -11.23 18.60
CA ALA A 51 -20.19 -10.36 18.71
C ALA A 51 -20.49 -9.09 19.54
N SER A 52 -19.56 -8.72 20.42
CA SER A 52 -19.63 -7.50 21.24
C SER A 52 -18.30 -6.74 21.23
N ALA A 53 -17.17 -7.44 21.06
CA ALA A 53 -15.86 -6.82 21.05
C ALA A 53 -15.59 -5.99 19.78
N ALA A 54 -15.05 -4.78 19.97
CA ALA A 54 -14.73 -3.86 18.87
C ALA A 54 -13.71 -4.45 17.86
N GLY A 55 -12.72 -5.21 18.34
CA GLY A 55 -11.75 -5.88 17.48
C GLY A 55 -12.38 -6.95 16.58
N THR A 56 -13.41 -7.66 17.07
CA THR A 56 -14.16 -8.60 16.25
C THR A 56 -14.95 -7.87 15.17
N TYR A 57 -15.59 -6.74 15.51
CA TYR A 57 -16.32 -5.93 14.52
C TYR A 57 -15.41 -5.36 13.42
N GLU A 58 -14.15 -5.03 13.73
CA GLU A 58 -13.16 -4.61 12.73
C GLU A 58 -12.88 -5.72 11.70
N MET A 59 -12.75 -6.97 12.16
CA MET A 59 -12.59 -8.12 11.26
C MET A 59 -13.87 -8.38 10.45
N MET A 60 -15.01 -8.35 11.13
CA MET A 60 -16.31 -8.61 10.54
C MET A 60 -16.72 -7.60 9.48
N PHE A 61 -16.20 -6.37 9.55
CA PHE A 61 -16.40 -5.34 8.52
C PHE A 61 -15.96 -5.78 7.11
N ASN A 62 -15.02 -6.73 7.03
CA ASN A 62 -14.56 -7.32 5.77
C ASN A 62 -15.28 -8.63 5.43
N VAL A 63 -16.03 -9.23 6.37
CA VAL A 63 -16.70 -10.52 6.20
C VAL A 63 -18.19 -10.35 5.87
N TYR A 64 -18.86 -9.43 6.55
CA TYR A 64 -20.28 -9.16 6.38
C TYR A 64 -20.49 -7.73 5.86
N GLU A 65 -21.53 -7.55 5.05
CA GLU A 65 -21.92 -6.26 4.50
C GLU A 65 -23.35 -5.92 4.92
N GLY A 66 -23.55 -4.67 5.35
CA GLY A 66 -24.85 -4.18 5.80
C GLY A 66 -25.62 -3.46 4.70
N LEU A 67 -26.75 -2.84 5.07
CA LEU A 67 -27.51 -1.98 4.16
C LEU A 67 -26.76 -0.68 3.84
N LEU A 68 -26.02 -0.16 4.82
CA LEU A 68 -25.23 1.05 4.76
C LEU A 68 -23.82 0.76 5.29
N LYS A 69 -22.82 1.48 4.78
CA LYS A 69 -21.42 1.39 5.20
C LYS A 69 -20.87 2.76 5.59
N PRO A 70 -20.11 2.88 6.69
CA PRO A 70 -19.43 4.11 7.04
C PRO A 70 -18.37 4.49 5.98
N THR A 71 -18.28 5.78 5.67
CA THR A 71 -17.20 6.33 4.83
C THR A 71 -15.99 6.70 5.69
N PRO A 72 -14.78 6.81 5.13
CA PRO A 72 -13.59 7.24 5.87
C PRO A 72 -13.74 8.62 6.54
N GLU A 73 -14.61 9.48 6.01
CA GLU A 73 -14.92 10.82 6.53
C GLU A 73 -15.98 10.79 7.66
N GLY A 74 -16.45 9.60 8.04
CA GLY A 74 -17.49 9.40 9.06
C GLY A 74 -18.92 9.57 8.55
N GLY A 75 -19.13 9.61 7.22
CA GLY A 75 -20.45 9.63 6.60
C GLY A 75 -21.04 8.22 6.46
N LEU A 76 -22.21 8.12 5.82
CA LEU A 76 -22.84 6.84 5.47
C LEU A 76 -23.04 6.75 3.96
N SER A 77 -22.65 5.63 3.37
CA SER A 77 -22.87 5.30 1.96
C SER A 77 -23.80 4.10 1.85
N PRO A 78 -24.69 4.04 0.84
CA PRO A 78 -25.44 2.82 0.53
C PRO A 78 -24.50 1.65 0.24
N ALA A 79 -24.82 0.48 0.79
CA ALA A 79 -24.10 -0.76 0.52
C ALA A 79 -25.04 -1.76 -0.19
N ILE A 80 -25.76 -2.60 0.55
CA ILE A 80 -26.73 -3.54 -0.05
C ILE A 80 -28.09 -2.89 -0.36
N ALA A 81 -28.43 -1.78 0.30
CA ALA A 81 -29.72 -1.08 0.12
C ALA A 81 -29.88 -0.40 -1.24
#